data_AF-A0A7Y0R2I8-F1
#
_entry.id   AF-A0A7Y0R2I8-F1
#
_cell.length_a   1.000
_cell.length_b   1.000
_cell.length_c   1.000
_cell.angle_alpha   90.00
_cell.angle_beta   90.00
_cell.angle_gamma   90.00
#
_symmetry.space_group_name_H-M   'P 1'
#
loop_
_entity.id
_entity.type
_entity.pdbx_description
1 polymer ?
#
loop_
_entity_poly.entity_id
_entity_poly.type
_entity_poly.pdbx_seq_one_letter_code
_entity_poly.pdbx_strand_id
1 'polypeptide(L)'
;LPDAILTESGLKITPLDSAVPNTAQALIDQTSQLLPRIKITELLMDVDDWTGFSRHFTHLKDGAEAKDRTLLLSAILGDAISRGLTKMAESSPGLTSAKLSWLQAWHIRDETYSTALAELVNAQFRQPFAGNWGDGTTSSSDGQNFRTGSKAESTGHINPKYG
;
A
#
# COMPACT_ATOMS: atom_id res chain seq x y z
N LEU A 1 -13.59 27.30 -10.89
CA LEU A 1 -12.33 26.63 -11.30
C LEU A 1 -12.05 27.05 -12.74
N PRO A 2 -10.94 27.74 -13.03
CA PRO A 2 -10.68 28.32 -14.35
C PRO A 2 -10.61 27.30 -15.50
N ASP A 3 -10.29 26.03 -15.19
CA ASP A 3 -10.11 24.95 -16.18
C ASP A 3 -11.20 23.87 -16.15
N ALA A 4 -12.37 24.19 -15.57
CA ALA A 4 -13.53 23.31 -15.53
C ALA A 4 -14.66 23.88 -16.40
N ILE A 5 -15.01 23.17 -17.47
CA ILE A 5 -16.06 23.56 -18.41
C ILE A 5 -17.22 22.57 -18.30
N LEU A 6 -18.43 23.08 -18.17
CA LEU A 6 -19.64 22.28 -18.22
C LEU A 6 -20.14 22.23 -19.68
N THR A 7 -20.14 21.04 -20.28
CA THR A 7 -20.66 20.79 -21.63
C THR A 7 -21.97 20.03 -21.57
N GLU A 8 -22.73 19.95 -22.67
CA GLU A 8 -23.98 19.16 -22.74
C GLU A 8 -23.78 17.68 -22.41
N SER A 9 -22.56 17.17 -22.59
CA SER A 9 -22.13 15.81 -22.25
C SER A 9 -21.51 15.64 -20.85
N GLY A 10 -21.44 16.71 -20.04
CA GLY A 10 -20.98 16.66 -18.65
C GLY A 10 -19.81 17.60 -18.31
N LEU A 11 -19.16 17.34 -17.18
CA LEU A 11 -18.04 18.14 -16.68
C LEU A 11 -16.73 17.73 -17.37
N LYS A 12 -16.06 18.69 -18.01
CA LYS A 12 -14.73 18.54 -18.58
C LYS A 12 -13.73 19.34 -17.75
N ILE A 13 -12.73 18.65 -17.19
CA ILE A 13 -11.61 19.25 -16.46
C ILE A 13 -10.36 19.04 -17.30
N THR A 14 -9.60 20.09 -17.58
CA THR A 14 -8.29 19.96 -18.24
C THR A 14 -7.30 19.37 -17.24
N PRO A 15 -6.58 18.28 -17.58
CA PRO A 15 -5.52 17.76 -16.71
C PRO A 15 -4.47 18.83 -16.44
N LEU A 16 -4.00 18.92 -15.20
CA LEU A 16 -2.87 19.79 -14.88
C LEU A 16 -1.60 19.21 -15.51
N ASP A 17 -0.84 20.06 -16.19
CA ASP A 17 0.52 19.71 -16.58
C ASP A 17 1.38 19.54 -15.34
N SER A 18 2.28 18.56 -15.38
CA SER A 18 3.20 18.31 -14.26
C SER A 18 4.03 19.55 -13.98
N ALA A 19 3.87 20.14 -12.80
CA ALA A 19 4.68 21.26 -12.33
C ALA A 19 6.03 20.83 -11.75
N VAL A 20 6.39 19.54 -11.86
CA VAL A 20 7.62 18.99 -11.28
C VAL A 20 8.83 19.48 -12.09
N PRO A 21 9.80 20.18 -11.48
CA PRO A 21 11.00 20.64 -12.18
C PRO A 21 11.89 19.47 -12.64
N ASN A 22 12.58 19.61 -13.77
CA ASN A 22 13.52 18.59 -14.27
C ASN A 22 14.62 18.25 -13.25
N THR A 23 15.00 19.19 -12.39
CA THR A 23 15.97 18.97 -11.31
C THR A 23 15.46 18.01 -10.24
N ALA A 24 14.14 17.98 -9.99
CA ALA A 24 13.52 17.03 -9.07
C ALA A 24 13.57 15.60 -9.64
N GLN A 25 13.38 15.45 -10.95
CA GLN A 25 13.52 14.14 -11.61
C GLN A 25 14.95 13.59 -11.47
N ALA A 26 15.96 14.42 -11.70
CA ALA A 26 17.36 14.01 -11.52
C ALA A 26 17.64 13.54 -10.07
N LEU A 27 17.05 14.19 -9.08
CA LEU A 27 17.17 13.80 -7.67
C LEU A 27 16.45 12.48 -7.36
N ILE A 28 15.27 12.25 -7.94
CA ILE A 28 14.54 10.98 -7.83
C ILE A 28 15.40 9.84 -8.38
N ASP A 29 16.00 10.03 -9.55
CA ASP A 29 16.83 9.01 -10.19
C ASP A 29 18.07 8.69 -9.34
N GLN A 30 18.77 9.71 -8.84
CA GLN A 30 19.92 9.54 -7.95
C GLN A 30 19.53 8.82 -6.66
N THR A 31 18.43 9.21 -6.02
CA THR A 31 17.96 8.59 -4.78
C THR A 31 17.56 7.14 -5.00
N SER A 32 16.91 6.84 -6.13
CA SER A 32 16.50 5.48 -6.49
C SER A 32 17.70 4.55 -6.69
N GLN A 33 18.82 5.06 -7.20
CA GLN A 33 20.06 4.28 -7.36
C GLN A 33 20.71 3.89 -6.02
N LEU A 34 20.42 4.62 -4.94
CA LEU A 34 20.93 4.30 -3.59
C LEU A 34 20.13 3.19 -2.90
N LEU A 35 18.91 2.89 -3.38
CA LEU A 35 18.06 1.88 -2.77
C LEU A 35 18.52 0.47 -3.16
N PRO A 36 18.84 -0.40 -2.19
CA PRO A 36 19.25 -1.76 -2.48
C PRO A 36 18.08 -2.58 -3.06
N ARG A 37 18.40 -3.56 -3.90
CA ARG A 37 17.42 -4.56 -4.34
C ARG A 37 17.23 -5.57 -3.20
N ILE A 38 16.20 -5.37 -2.39
CA ILE A 38 15.82 -6.25 -1.27
C ILE A 38 14.53 -7.00 -1.60
N LYS A 39 14.38 -8.24 -1.10
CA LYS A 39 13.08 -8.92 -1.19
C LYS A 39 12.10 -8.25 -0.26
N ILE A 40 10.87 -8.03 -0.72
CA ILE A 40 9.84 -7.37 0.08
C ILE A 40 9.58 -8.05 1.43
N THR A 41 9.71 -9.38 1.51
CA THR A 41 9.57 -10.14 2.77
C THR A 41 10.73 -9.91 3.73
N GLU A 42 11.95 -9.70 3.22
CA GLU A 42 13.12 -9.35 4.05
C GLU A 42 12.97 -7.92 4.57
N LEU A 43 12.52 -6.99 3.72
CA LEU A 43 12.20 -5.62 4.13
C LEU A 43 11.11 -5.58 5.23
N LEU A 44 10.07 -6.40 5.09
CA LEU A 44 9.02 -6.50 6.11
C LEU A 44 9.53 -7.08 7.43
N MET A 45 10.50 -8.00 7.40
CA MET A 45 11.15 -8.52 8.61
C MET A 45 11.97 -7.43 9.29
N ASP A 46 12.74 -6.63 8.54
CA ASP A 46 13.48 -5.50 9.11
C ASP A 46 12.55 -4.48 9.78
N VAL A 47 11.43 -4.15 9.11
CA VAL A 47 10.40 -3.25 9.67
C VAL A 47 9.75 -3.84 10.92
N ASP A 48 9.50 -5.15 10.93
CA ASP A 48 9.01 -5.83 12.12
C ASP A 48 10.04 -5.81 13.26
N ASP A 49 11.32 -6.02 12.99
CA ASP A 49 12.36 -5.93 14.02
C ASP A 49 12.49 -4.50 14.60
N TRP A 50 12.19 -3.46 13.81
CA TRP A 50 12.20 -2.07 14.30
C TRP A 50 10.96 -1.67 15.12
N THR A 51 9.80 -2.23 14.81
CA THR A 51 8.51 -1.76 15.33
C THR A 51 7.79 -2.79 16.21
N GLY A 52 8.12 -4.06 16.03
CA GLY A 52 7.48 -5.23 16.61
C GLY A 52 6.00 -5.35 16.26
N PHE A 53 5.55 -4.80 15.11
CA PHE A 53 4.13 -4.73 14.78
C PHE A 53 3.48 -6.12 14.67
N SER A 54 4.25 -7.16 14.36
CA SER A 54 3.76 -8.53 14.23
C SER A 54 3.15 -9.10 15.51
N ARG A 55 3.55 -8.60 16.69
CA ARG A 55 3.02 -9.01 18.00
C ARG A 55 1.50 -8.84 18.13
N HIS A 56 0.92 -7.95 17.34
CA HIS A 56 -0.51 -7.67 17.34
C HIS A 56 -1.33 -8.75 16.63
N PHE A 57 -0.73 -9.57 15.79
CA PHE A 57 -1.39 -10.68 15.09
C PHE A 57 -1.45 -11.92 15.98
N THR A 58 -2.18 -11.81 17.08
CA THR A 58 -2.34 -12.87 18.08
C THR A 58 -3.37 -13.91 17.64
N HIS A 59 -3.15 -15.15 18.07
CA HIS A 59 -4.01 -16.27 17.81
C HIS A 59 -5.36 -16.09 18.53
N LEU A 60 -6.46 -16.30 17.80
CA LEU A 60 -7.82 -15.98 18.25
C LEU A 60 -8.23 -16.68 19.57
N LYS A 61 -7.71 -17.88 19.83
CA LYS A 61 -8.16 -18.70 20.98
C LYS A 61 -7.42 -18.40 22.28
N ASP A 62 -6.11 -18.21 22.21
CA ASP A 62 -5.21 -18.18 23.36
C ASP A 62 -4.35 -16.90 23.42
N GLY A 63 -4.49 -16.01 22.44
CA GLY A 63 -3.75 -14.75 22.38
C GLY A 63 -2.26 -14.92 22.07
N ALA A 64 -1.80 -16.11 21.70
CA ALA A 64 -0.39 -16.35 21.42
C ALA A 64 0.06 -15.67 20.11
N GLU A 65 1.29 -15.17 20.08
CA GLU A 65 1.88 -14.64 18.85
C GLU A 65 2.07 -15.73 17.78
N ALA A 66 2.09 -15.31 16.51
CA ALA A 66 2.40 -16.22 15.41
C ALA A 66 3.84 -16.74 15.52
N LYS A 67 4.00 -18.06 15.66
CA LYS A 67 5.32 -18.70 15.81
C LYS A 67 6.22 -18.52 14.58
N ASP A 68 5.62 -18.46 13.40
CA ASP A 68 6.31 -18.29 12.13
C ASP A 68 6.04 -16.90 11.57
N ARG A 69 6.97 -15.97 11.87
CA ARG A 69 6.90 -14.57 11.40
C ARG A 69 6.94 -14.47 9.88
N THR A 70 7.75 -15.28 9.22
CA THR A 70 7.85 -15.30 7.75
C THR A 70 6.52 -15.69 7.12
N LEU A 71 5.83 -16.69 7.68
CA LEU A 71 4.51 -17.10 7.21
C LEU A 71 3.45 -16.01 7.46
N LEU A 72 3.48 -15.36 8.62
CA LEU A 72 2.60 -14.25 8.95
C LEU A 72 2.76 -13.08 7.97
N LEU A 73 3.99 -12.62 7.76
CA LEU A 73 4.29 -11.52 6.84
C LEU A 73 3.91 -11.88 5.39
N SER A 74 4.06 -13.14 5.01
CA SER A 74 3.64 -13.62 3.69
C SER A 74 2.11 -13.61 3.52
N ALA A 75 1.36 -13.93 4.59
CA ALA A 75 -0.10 -13.84 4.58
C ALA A 75 -0.57 -12.39 4.48
N ILE A 76 0.01 -11.48 5.28
CA ILE A 76 -0.27 -10.03 5.23
C ILE A 76 0.03 -9.48 3.83
N LEU A 77 1.18 -9.84 3.26
CA LEU A 77 1.56 -9.40 1.92
C LEU A 77 0.62 -9.95 0.83
N GLY A 78 0.16 -11.19 0.99
CA GLY A 78 -0.81 -11.81 0.07
C GLY A 78 -2.19 -11.16 0.13
N ASP A 79 -2.57 -10.59 1.28
CA ASP A 79 -3.81 -9.82 1.47
C ASP A 79 -3.67 -8.40 0.87
N ALA A 80 -2.52 -7.76 1.07
CA ALA A 80 -2.24 -6.40 0.60
C ALA A 80 -2.02 -6.31 -0.93
N ILE A 81 -1.39 -7.33 -1.52
CA ILE A 81 -1.21 -7.39 -2.98
C ILE A 81 -2.43 -8.10 -3.55
N SER A 82 -3.14 -7.44 -4.47
CA SER A 82 -4.35 -7.89 -5.19
C SER A 82 -4.22 -9.19 -6.01
N ARG A 83 -3.21 -10.01 -5.74
CA ARG A 83 -2.91 -11.31 -6.32
C ARG A 83 -3.43 -12.49 -5.46
N GLY A 84 -3.75 -12.27 -4.18
CA GLY A 84 -4.33 -13.26 -3.27
C GLY A 84 -3.35 -14.36 -2.83
N LEU A 85 -3.74 -15.10 -1.77
CA LEU A 85 -2.89 -16.10 -1.10
C LEU A 85 -2.38 -17.22 -2.01
N THR A 86 -3.15 -17.60 -3.04
CA THR A 86 -2.78 -18.66 -3.99
C THR A 86 -1.53 -18.30 -4.80
N LYS A 87 -1.49 -17.08 -5.37
CA LYS A 87 -0.32 -16.62 -6.15
C LYS A 87 0.90 -16.41 -5.26
N MET A 88 0.68 -16.08 -3.99
CA MET A 88 1.75 -15.95 -3.00
C MET A 88 2.39 -17.30 -2.66
N ALA A 89 1.56 -18.35 -2.50
CA ALA A 89 2.02 -19.72 -2.31
C ALA A 89 2.80 -20.25 -3.53
N GLU A 90 2.36 -19.95 -4.74
CA GLU A 90 3.06 -20.33 -5.98
C GLU A 90 4.42 -19.63 -6.14
N SER A 91 4.57 -18.43 -5.58
CA SER A 91 5.78 -17.61 -5.70
C SER A 91 6.80 -17.84 -4.59
N SER A 92 6.46 -18.63 -3.56
CA SER A 92 7.25 -18.76 -2.33
C SER A 92 7.54 -20.23 -2.00
N PRO A 93 8.80 -20.70 -2.08
CA PRO A 93 9.15 -22.07 -1.74
C PRO A 93 8.75 -22.45 -0.30
N GLY A 94 8.02 -23.56 -0.12
CA GLY A 94 7.64 -24.08 1.20
C GLY A 94 6.34 -23.52 1.80
N LEU A 95 5.74 -22.51 1.17
CA LEU A 95 4.42 -22.00 1.51
C LEU A 95 3.33 -22.79 0.78
N THR A 96 2.22 -23.04 1.47
CA THR A 96 1.02 -23.62 0.86
C THR A 96 -0.15 -22.70 1.12
N SER A 97 -1.11 -22.66 0.19
CA SER A 97 -2.34 -21.87 0.36
C SER A 97 -3.06 -22.24 1.66
N ALA A 98 -3.11 -23.54 2.01
CA ALA A 98 -3.70 -24.00 3.27
C ALA A 98 -3.03 -23.42 4.53
N LYS A 99 -1.69 -23.29 4.55
CA LYS A 99 -0.97 -22.67 5.68
C LYS A 99 -1.29 -21.18 5.79
N LEU A 100 -1.36 -20.48 4.66
CA LEU A 100 -1.69 -19.06 4.62
C LEU A 100 -3.14 -18.81 5.07
N SER A 101 -4.09 -19.59 4.56
CA SER A 101 -5.50 -19.49 4.95
C SER A 101 -5.71 -19.82 6.43
N TRP A 102 -5.01 -20.83 6.97
CA TRP A 102 -5.05 -21.12 8.40
C TRP A 102 -4.54 -19.92 9.20
N LEU A 103 -3.37 -19.37 8.84
CA LEU A 103 -2.80 -18.26 9.57
C LEU A 103 -3.71 -17.03 9.51
N GLN A 104 -4.27 -16.71 8.34
CA GLN A 104 -5.22 -15.61 8.20
C GLN A 104 -6.45 -15.83 9.10
N ALA A 105 -7.06 -17.01 9.07
CA ALA A 105 -8.25 -17.31 9.86
C ALA A 105 -8.03 -17.18 11.38
N TRP A 106 -6.82 -17.48 11.87
CA TRP A 106 -6.55 -17.50 13.31
C TRP A 106 -5.84 -16.25 13.83
N HIS A 107 -5.11 -15.49 13.00
CA HIS A 107 -4.27 -14.37 13.43
C HIS A 107 -4.63 -13.00 12.82
N ILE A 108 -5.30 -12.96 11.66
CA ILE A 108 -5.56 -11.72 10.91
C ILE A 108 -7.03 -11.32 11.01
N ARG A 109 -7.28 -10.10 11.50
CA ARG A 109 -8.60 -9.49 11.71
C ARG A 109 -8.46 -7.96 11.60
N ASP A 110 -9.57 -7.24 11.48
CA ASP A 110 -9.54 -5.77 11.31
C ASP A 110 -8.88 -5.07 12.51
N GLU A 111 -9.10 -5.56 13.73
CA GLU A 111 -8.49 -5.01 14.93
C GLU A 111 -6.98 -5.28 15.02
N THR A 112 -6.50 -6.43 14.52
CA THR A 112 -5.06 -6.72 14.49
C THR A 112 -4.36 -5.86 13.45
N TYR A 113 -4.98 -5.63 12.29
CA TYR A 113 -4.50 -4.64 11.33
C TYR A 113 -4.48 -3.22 11.88
N SER A 114 -5.56 -2.79 12.53
CA SER A 114 -5.68 -1.43 13.06
C SER A 114 -4.60 -1.14 14.10
N THR A 115 -4.34 -2.09 15.01
CA THR A 115 -3.32 -1.95 16.04
C THR A 115 -1.89 -2.05 15.48
N ALA A 116 -1.64 -2.97 14.55
CA ALA A 116 -0.36 -3.05 13.84
C ALA A 116 -0.06 -1.77 13.03
N LEU A 117 -1.06 -1.22 12.33
CA LEU A 117 -0.92 0.02 11.57
C LEU A 117 -0.61 1.20 12.50
N ALA A 118 -1.24 1.28 13.67
CA ALA A 118 -0.94 2.32 14.64
C ALA A 118 0.54 2.28 15.09
N GLU A 119 1.10 1.09 15.31
CA GLU A 119 2.54 0.95 15.61
C GLU A 119 3.43 1.46 14.48
N LEU A 120 3.13 1.08 13.23
CA LEU A 120 3.88 1.54 12.07
C LEU A 120 3.81 3.06 11.89
N VAL A 121 2.62 3.64 12.01
CA VAL A 121 2.42 5.10 11.91
C VAL A 121 3.17 5.83 13.03
N ASN A 122 3.10 5.34 14.26
CA ASN A 122 3.83 5.92 15.39
C ASN A 122 5.35 5.81 15.20
N ALA A 123 5.84 4.71 14.66
CA ALA A 123 7.27 4.55 14.35
C ALA A 123 7.72 5.51 13.25
N GLN A 124 6.93 5.68 12.19
CA GLN A 124 7.18 6.65 11.13
C GLN A 124 7.19 8.09 11.67
N PHE A 125 6.21 8.45 12.51
CA PHE A 125 6.09 9.79 13.07
C PHE A 125 7.29 10.19 13.93
N ARG A 126 7.94 9.21 14.60
CA ARG A 126 9.16 9.45 15.39
C ARG A 126 10.42 9.67 14.55
N GLN A 127 10.39 9.42 13.25
CA GLN A 127 11.56 9.63 12.39
C GLN A 127 11.84 11.13 12.22
N PRO A 128 13.09 11.60 12.41
CA PRO A 128 13.43 13.02 12.22
C PRO A 128 13.04 13.55 10.85
N PHE A 129 13.10 12.69 9.84
CA PHE A 129 12.73 13.02 8.48
C PHE A 129 11.24 13.39 8.36
N ALA A 130 10.35 12.69 9.09
CA ALA A 130 8.90 12.93 9.04
C ALA A 130 8.51 14.38 9.37
N GLY A 131 9.30 15.09 10.19
CA GLY A 131 9.09 16.51 10.50
C GLY A 131 9.13 17.45 9.29
N ASN A 132 9.73 17.04 8.16
CA ASN A 132 9.71 17.85 6.93
C ASN A 132 8.36 17.79 6.19
N TRP A 133 7.48 16.83 6.52
CA TRP A 133 6.16 16.65 5.90
C TRP A 133 5.04 17.38 6.64
N GLY A 134 5.37 18.12 7.71
CA GLY A 134 4.43 18.91 8.51
C GLY A 134 4.18 18.33 9.90
N ASP A 135 3.23 18.94 10.62
CA ASP A 135 2.84 18.58 11.98
C ASP A 135 1.77 17.46 12.05
N GLY A 136 1.43 16.88 10.89
CA GLY A 136 0.41 15.82 10.77
C GLY A 136 -1.04 16.32 10.83
N THR A 137 -1.29 17.63 10.81
CA THR A 137 -2.66 18.20 10.81
C THR A 137 -3.29 18.27 9.42
N THR A 138 -2.48 18.16 8.38
CA THR A 138 -2.91 18.19 6.98
C THR A 138 -2.66 16.84 6.31
N SER A 139 -3.65 16.35 5.58
CA SER A 139 -3.52 15.15 4.76
C SER A 139 -3.89 15.48 3.31
N SER A 140 -3.03 15.10 2.37
CA SER A 140 -3.35 15.11 0.94
C SER A 140 -3.79 13.71 0.55
N SER A 141 -5.09 13.45 0.67
CA SER A 141 -5.69 12.20 0.18
C SER A 141 -5.98 12.34 -1.31
N ASP A 142 -5.34 11.51 -2.14
CA ASP A 142 -5.62 11.40 -3.58
C ASP A 142 -6.96 10.68 -3.77
N GLY A 143 -8.07 11.38 -3.49
CA GLY A 143 -9.35 10.71 -3.25
C GLY A 143 -10.58 11.54 -3.52
N GLN A 144 -10.90 11.75 -4.80
CA GLN A 144 -12.27 11.72 -5.32
C GLN A 144 -12.24 11.60 -6.85
N ASN A 145 -12.53 10.41 -7.37
CA ASN A 145 -12.68 10.19 -8.80
C ASN A 145 -14.11 10.55 -9.22
N PHE A 146 -14.27 11.66 -9.93
CA PHE A 146 -15.52 11.99 -10.61
C PHE A 146 -15.52 11.34 -11.98
N ARG A 147 -16.63 10.70 -12.37
CA ARG A 147 -16.82 10.25 -13.76
C ARG A 147 -16.93 11.50 -14.66
N THR A 148 -15.80 11.94 -15.21
CA THR A 148 -15.76 12.94 -16.27
C THR A 148 -15.92 12.24 -17.61
N GLY A 149 -16.71 12.81 -18.53
CA GLY A 149 -16.98 12.21 -19.84
C GLY A 149 -15.67 11.80 -20.55
N SER A 150 -15.52 10.50 -20.81
CA SER A 150 -14.32 9.94 -21.43
C SER A 150 -14.30 10.29 -22.91
N LYS A 151 -13.18 10.82 -23.42
CA LYS A 151 -12.93 10.92 -24.87
C LYS A 151 -12.84 9.54 -25.56
N ALA A 152 -12.73 8.45 -24.81
CA ALA A 152 -12.53 7.10 -25.33
C ALA A 152 -13.85 6.34 -25.60
N GLU A 153 -15.00 6.88 -25.21
CA GLU A 153 -16.31 6.25 -25.49
C GLU A 153 -16.54 6.05 -27.00
N SER A 154 -16.09 7.01 -27.82
CA SER A 154 -16.16 6.92 -29.29
C SER A 154 -15.23 5.86 -29.91
N THR A 155 -14.21 5.39 -29.19
CA THR A 155 -13.17 4.49 -29.71
C THR A 155 -13.19 3.09 -29.08
N GLY A 156 -14.14 2.81 -28.17
CA GLY A 156 -14.29 1.48 -27.55
C GLY A 156 -13.12 1.06 -26.65
N HIS A 157 -12.18 1.96 -26.35
CA HIS A 157 -11.10 1.69 -25.41
C HIS A 157 -11.61 1.89 -23.99
N ILE A 158 -12.14 0.80 -23.44
CA ILE A 158 -12.35 0.62 -22.00
C ILE A 158 -11.00 0.81 -21.30
N ASN A 159 -10.96 1.63 -20.25
CA ASN A 159 -9.78 1.70 -19.40
C ASN A 159 -9.73 0.40 -18.58
N PRO A 160 -8.78 -0.51 -18.82
CA PRO A 160 -8.78 -1.83 -18.16
C PRO A 160 -8.59 -1.76 -16.64
N LYS A 161 -8.27 -0.58 -16.10
CA LYS A 161 -8.14 -0.35 -14.66
C LYS A 161 -9.44 0.14 -14.00
N TYR A 162 -10.36 0.73 -14.76
CA TYR A 162 -11.53 1.43 -14.20
C TYR A 162 -12.86 1.20 -14.96
N GLY A 163 -12.88 0.31 -15.97
CA GLY A 163 -14.07 -0.04 -16.75
C GLY A 163 -14.32 0.85 -17.95
#